data_AF-A8G719-F1
#
_entry.id   AF-A8G719-F1
#
_cell.length_a   1.000
_cell.length_b   1.000
_cell.length_c   1.000
_cell.angle_alpha   90.00
_cell.angle_beta   90.00
_cell.angle_gamma   90.00
#
_symmetry.space_group_name_H-M   'P 1'
#
loop_
_entity.id
_entity.type
_entity.pdbx_description
1 polymer ?
#
loop_
_entity_poly.entity_id
_entity_poly.type
_entity_poly.pdbx_seq_one_letter_code
_entity_poly.pdbx_strand_id
1 'polypeptide(L)'
;MSDFQKSFSESTSSIKFDEKYIDNSVQPNDIGVADQWAVKTVDDPCVGNLATPVNSGYFTKAFINNLPFYREGISPNFRGLETGAAFGYLLYGPFTMTGPLRNSEFAVTAGLLSAIGAVHIMTALLVLYNAPGKAPNVQPPDATVNNPPKDLFTRAGWADFTSGFWLGGCGGAVFAWLLVGTLHLDTLMPIIKNIWTAG
;
A
#
# COMPACT_ATOMS: atom_id res chain seq x y z
N MET A 1 18.28 34.37 -4.43
CA MET A 1 17.42 33.18 -4.23
C MET A 1 16.30 33.29 -5.25
N SER A 2 16.18 32.31 -6.15
CA SER A 2 15.17 32.36 -7.22
C SER A 2 13.75 32.19 -6.64
N ASP A 3 12.72 32.65 -7.36
CA ASP A 3 11.32 32.53 -6.91
C ASP A 3 10.92 31.07 -6.67
N PHE A 4 11.49 30.13 -7.44
CA PHE A 4 11.36 28.70 -7.21
C PHE A 4 11.89 28.27 -5.83
N GLN A 5 13.06 28.76 -5.42
CA GLN A 5 13.62 28.43 -4.10
C GLN A 5 12.78 29.01 -2.96
N LYS A 6 12.20 30.20 -3.13
CA LYS A 6 11.26 30.77 -2.14
C LYS A 6 9.99 29.92 -2.04
N SER A 7 9.37 29.60 -3.17
CA SER A 7 8.16 28.77 -3.20
C SER A 7 8.41 27.37 -2.63
N PHE A 8 9.56 26.76 -2.94
CA PHE A 8 9.96 25.47 -2.37
C PHE A 8 10.23 25.58 -0.86
N SER A 9 10.90 26.64 -0.40
CA SER A 9 11.15 26.89 1.02
C SER A 9 9.86 27.14 1.80
N GLU A 10 8.92 27.89 1.24
CA GLU A 10 7.60 28.14 1.83
C GLU A 10 6.78 26.84 1.87
N SER A 11 6.78 26.08 0.77
CA SER A 11 6.12 24.77 0.68
C SER A 11 6.65 23.80 1.73
N THR A 12 7.97 23.65 1.83
CA THR A 12 8.60 22.72 2.78
C THR A 12 8.44 23.15 4.23
N SER A 13 8.43 24.45 4.52
CA SER A 13 8.21 24.97 5.88
C SER A 13 6.84 24.63 6.47
N SER A 14 5.83 24.47 5.62
CA SER A 14 4.47 24.09 6.03
C SER A 14 4.31 22.60 6.34
N ILE A 15 5.29 21.76 5.99
CA ILE A 15 5.24 20.33 6.24
C ILE A 15 5.54 20.08 7.71
N LYS A 16 4.49 20.11 8.53
CA LYS A 16 4.58 19.69 9.93
C LYS A 16 4.63 18.16 9.95
N PHE A 17 5.84 17.62 10.11
CA PHE A 17 6.06 16.20 10.26
C PHE A 17 5.45 15.71 11.58
N ASP A 18 4.69 14.61 11.54
CA ASP A 18 4.20 13.94 12.75
C ASP A 18 5.41 13.48 13.59
N GLU A 19 5.53 14.03 14.79
CA GLU A 19 6.64 13.81 15.73
C GLU A 19 6.80 12.33 16.09
N LYS A 20 5.73 11.53 16.00
CA LYS A 20 5.76 10.07 16.21
C LYS A 20 6.75 9.34 15.29
N TYR A 21 7.01 9.84 14.10
CA TYR A 21 7.88 9.18 13.10
C TYR A 21 9.27 9.82 12.96
N ILE A 22 9.51 10.96 13.62
CA ILE A 22 10.80 11.64 13.57
C ILE A 22 11.80 10.85 14.42
N ASP A 23 12.95 10.55 13.84
CA ASP A 23 14.07 10.00 14.61
C ASP A 23 14.73 11.12 15.42
N ASN A 24 14.34 11.23 16.69
CA ASN A 24 14.89 12.23 17.60
C ASN A 24 16.40 12.06 17.89
N SER A 25 16.99 10.91 17.54
CA SER A 25 18.43 10.70 17.66
C SER A 25 19.25 11.46 16.60
N VAL A 26 18.59 11.95 15.55
CA VAL A 26 19.21 12.65 14.43
C VAL A 26 18.87 14.15 14.53
N GLN A 27 19.89 14.99 14.72
CA GLN A 27 19.69 16.44 14.77
C GLN A 27 19.62 17.01 13.33
N PRO A 28 18.85 18.10 13.09
CA PRO A 28 18.73 18.70 11.75
C PRO A 28 20.04 19.18 11.13
N ASN A 29 21.08 19.42 11.93
CA ASN A 29 22.43 19.80 11.49
C ASN A 29 23.33 18.60 11.16
N ASP A 30 22.87 17.36 11.36
CA ASP A 30 23.64 16.14 11.06
C ASP A 30 23.52 15.72 9.58
N ILE A 31 22.69 16.40 8.76
CA ILE A 31 22.48 16.09 7.34
C ILE A 31 23.79 16.08 6.55
N GLY A 32 24.27 14.88 6.21
CA GLY A 32 25.55 14.66 5.51
C GLY A 32 26.62 13.95 6.35
N VAL A 33 26.38 13.68 7.64
CA VAL A 33 27.27 12.89 8.48
C VAL A 33 27.07 11.40 8.18
N ALA A 34 28.17 10.65 7.96
CA ALA A 34 28.14 9.22 7.65
C ALA A 34 27.35 8.39 8.68
N ASP A 35 27.30 8.85 9.93
CA ASP A 35 26.58 8.21 11.04
C ASP A 35 25.05 8.20 10.87
N GLN A 36 24.47 9.10 10.05
CA GLN A 36 23.06 9.04 9.67
C GLN A 36 22.77 7.92 8.67
N TRP A 37 23.73 7.63 7.80
CA TRP A 37 23.65 6.57 6.79
C TRP A 37 24.14 5.21 7.30
N ALA A 38 24.77 5.21 8.47
CA ALA A 38 25.25 4.01 9.12
C ALA A 38 24.06 3.11 9.49
N VAL A 39 24.22 1.82 9.20
CA VAL A 39 23.31 0.79 9.68
C VAL A 39 23.52 0.66 11.19
N LYS A 40 22.47 0.90 11.96
CA LYS A 40 22.46 0.77 13.43
C LYS A 40 21.68 -0.48 13.81
N THR A 41 22.08 -1.16 14.87
CA THR A 41 21.19 -2.17 15.48
C THR A 41 20.08 -1.47 16.24
N VAL A 42 18.90 -2.10 16.35
CA VAL A 42 17.87 -1.68 17.32
C VAL A 42 18.37 -1.96 18.76
N ASP A 43 17.58 -1.59 19.77
CA ASP A 43 17.91 -1.65 21.22
C ASP A 43 18.70 -2.90 21.66
N ASP A 44 18.42 -4.08 21.08
CA ASP A 44 19.18 -5.31 21.31
C ASP A 44 19.78 -5.87 19.99
N PRO A 45 21.11 -5.98 19.86
CA PRO A 45 21.77 -6.55 18.68
C PRO A 45 21.48 -8.05 18.47
N CYS A 46 21.02 -8.78 19.49
CA CYS A 46 20.71 -10.21 19.39
C CYS A 46 19.35 -10.49 18.74
N VAL A 47 18.48 -9.48 18.61
CA VAL A 47 17.17 -9.60 17.95
C VAL A 47 17.33 -9.72 16.43
N GLY A 48 18.48 -9.31 15.88
CA GLY A 48 18.73 -9.34 14.44
C GLY A 48 17.99 -8.25 13.66
N ASN A 49 17.50 -7.21 14.36
CA ASN A 49 16.81 -6.08 13.77
C ASN A 49 17.79 -4.92 13.54
N LEU A 50 17.94 -4.52 12.26
CA LEU A 50 18.81 -3.43 11.82
C LEU A 50 17.98 -2.22 11.39
N ALA A 51 18.23 -1.10 12.04
CA ALA A 51 17.78 0.22 11.63
C ALA A 51 18.71 0.74 10.52
N THR A 52 18.17 0.81 9.31
CA THR A 52 18.78 1.37 8.11
C THR A 52 18.08 2.68 7.75
N PRO A 53 18.75 3.61 7.06
CA PRO A 53 18.13 4.86 6.63
C PRO A 53 16.85 4.66 5.80
N VAL A 54 16.72 3.49 5.14
CA VAL A 54 15.57 3.14 4.33
C VAL A 54 14.40 2.66 5.18
N ASN A 55 14.60 1.78 6.17
CA ASN A 55 13.49 1.21 6.96
C ASN A 55 13.16 2.05 8.23
N SER A 56 14.14 2.69 8.84
CA SER A 56 13.97 3.52 10.05
C SER A 56 13.73 5.00 9.72
N GLY A 57 13.90 5.40 8.46
CA GLY A 57 13.69 6.76 8.00
C GLY A 57 12.25 7.25 8.20
N TYR A 58 12.10 8.57 8.40
CA TYR A 58 10.81 9.23 8.61
C TYR A 58 9.79 8.88 7.53
N PHE A 59 10.16 9.03 6.26
CA PHE A 59 9.24 8.81 5.14
C PHE A 59 8.71 7.38 5.12
N THR A 60 9.58 6.39 5.29
CA THR A 60 9.18 4.98 5.30
C THR A 60 8.31 4.66 6.49
N LYS A 61 8.66 5.10 7.70
CA LYS A 61 7.81 4.94 8.88
C LYS A 61 6.45 5.59 8.68
N ALA A 62 6.40 6.83 8.24
CA ALA A 62 5.15 7.56 8.01
C ALA A 62 4.31 6.90 6.92
N PHE A 63 4.93 6.46 5.81
CA PHE A 63 4.22 5.78 4.74
C PHE A 63 3.68 4.43 5.22
N ILE A 64 4.55 3.53 5.69
CA ILE A 64 4.19 2.15 6.08
C ILE A 64 3.16 2.13 7.21
N ASN A 65 3.31 2.95 8.25
CA ASN A 65 2.35 2.98 9.36
C ASN A 65 0.99 3.62 8.97
N ASN A 66 0.93 4.38 7.87
CA ASN A 66 -0.33 4.89 7.32
C ASN A 66 -1.00 3.93 6.33
N LEU A 67 -0.31 2.86 5.87
CA LEU A 67 -0.98 1.86 5.04
C LEU A 67 -2.14 1.22 5.82
N PRO A 68 -3.26 0.89 5.14
CA PRO A 68 -4.42 0.30 5.79
C PRO A 68 -4.10 -0.96 6.60
N PHE A 69 -3.09 -1.73 6.20
CA PHE A 69 -2.69 -2.93 6.91
C PHE A 69 -2.08 -2.65 8.29
N TYR A 70 -1.29 -1.58 8.47
CA TYR A 70 -0.59 -1.26 9.72
C TYR A 70 -1.22 -0.12 10.52
N ARG A 71 -2.10 0.68 9.91
CA ARG A 71 -2.74 1.84 10.57
C ARG A 71 -3.37 1.47 11.91
N GLU A 72 -3.10 2.26 12.94
CA GLU A 72 -3.63 2.03 14.29
C GLU A 72 -5.13 2.38 14.40
N GLY A 73 -5.83 1.77 15.34
CA GLY A 73 -7.21 2.15 15.70
C GLY A 73 -8.32 1.63 14.76
N ILE A 74 -8.00 0.86 13.73
CA ILE A 74 -8.99 0.27 12.81
C ILE A 74 -9.12 -1.24 12.99
N SER A 75 -10.35 -1.73 12.82
CA SER A 75 -10.68 -3.16 12.96
C SER A 75 -10.09 -3.99 11.82
N PRO A 76 -9.81 -5.29 12.03
CA PRO A 76 -9.23 -6.14 10.99
C PRO A 76 -10.07 -6.20 9.72
N ASN A 77 -11.40 -6.23 9.84
CA ASN A 77 -12.31 -6.18 8.69
C ASN A 77 -12.13 -4.90 7.85
N PHE A 78 -12.01 -3.72 8.49
CA PHE A 78 -11.84 -2.46 7.77
C PHE A 78 -10.46 -2.34 7.13
N ARG A 79 -9.41 -2.87 7.78
CA ARG A 79 -8.07 -3.03 7.15
C ARG A 79 -8.17 -3.84 5.87
N GLY A 80 -8.90 -4.96 5.94
CA GLY A 80 -9.21 -5.82 4.82
C GLY A 80 -9.93 -5.06 3.72
N LEU A 81 -11.01 -4.36 4.06
CA LEU A 81 -11.85 -3.59 3.13
C LEU A 81 -11.05 -2.56 2.33
N GLU A 82 -10.26 -1.71 3.01
CA GLU A 82 -9.45 -0.69 2.33
C GLU A 82 -8.33 -1.31 1.50
N THR A 83 -7.65 -2.33 2.04
CA THR A 83 -6.58 -3.02 1.30
C THR A 83 -7.16 -3.69 0.05
N GLY A 84 -8.26 -4.43 0.20
CA GLY A 84 -8.99 -5.06 -0.88
C GLY A 84 -9.41 -4.03 -1.93
N ALA A 85 -10.02 -2.92 -1.52
CA ALA A 85 -10.45 -1.86 -2.43
C ALA A 85 -9.29 -1.30 -3.27
N ALA A 86 -8.13 -1.06 -2.65
CA ALA A 86 -6.94 -0.61 -3.37
C ALA A 86 -6.46 -1.64 -4.40
N PHE A 87 -6.38 -2.93 -4.02
CA PHE A 87 -5.97 -3.99 -4.94
C PHE A 87 -6.99 -4.22 -6.07
N GLY A 88 -8.29 -4.24 -5.77
CA GLY A 88 -9.35 -4.38 -6.76
C GLY A 88 -9.35 -3.24 -7.78
N TYR A 89 -9.19 -2.01 -7.29
CA TYR A 89 -9.07 -0.83 -8.14
C TYR A 89 -7.84 -0.90 -9.05
N LEU A 90 -6.68 -1.24 -8.48
CA LEU A 90 -5.42 -1.31 -9.20
C LEU A 90 -5.42 -2.41 -10.27
N LEU A 91 -5.91 -3.61 -9.93
CA LEU A 91 -5.86 -4.78 -10.82
C LEU A 91 -6.71 -4.60 -12.07
N TYR A 92 -7.82 -3.86 -11.98
CA TYR A 92 -8.71 -3.63 -13.11
C TYR A 92 -8.00 -2.99 -14.33
N GLY A 93 -7.08 -2.05 -14.10
CA GLY A 93 -6.35 -1.34 -15.16
C GLY A 93 -5.54 -2.28 -16.07
N PRO A 94 -4.54 -3.01 -15.53
CA PRO A 94 -3.75 -3.97 -16.31
C PRO A 94 -4.61 -5.02 -17.02
N PHE A 95 -5.61 -5.63 -16.36
CA PHE A 95 -6.44 -6.64 -17.00
C PHE A 95 -7.27 -6.10 -18.17
N THR A 96 -7.69 -4.84 -18.11
CA THR A 96 -8.42 -4.18 -19.21
C THR A 96 -7.48 -3.85 -20.37
N MET A 97 -6.27 -3.35 -20.08
CA MET A 97 -5.33 -2.90 -21.12
C MET A 97 -4.52 -4.02 -21.77
N THR A 98 -4.06 -5.00 -20.98
CA THR A 98 -3.19 -6.09 -21.44
C THR A 98 -3.93 -7.42 -21.57
N GLY A 99 -5.24 -7.44 -21.30
CA GLY A 99 -6.07 -8.63 -21.42
C GLY A 99 -6.14 -9.21 -22.84
N PRO A 100 -6.49 -10.50 -22.98
CA PRO A 100 -6.63 -11.15 -24.28
C PRO A 100 -7.75 -10.53 -25.13
N LEU A 101 -8.79 -9.99 -24.50
CA LEU A 101 -9.93 -9.34 -25.15
C LEU A 101 -9.78 -7.81 -25.28
N ARG A 102 -8.57 -7.24 -25.08
CA ARG A 102 -8.33 -5.78 -25.08
C ARG A 102 -8.72 -5.05 -26.38
N ASN A 103 -8.72 -5.76 -27.51
CA ASN A 103 -9.08 -5.22 -28.83
C ASN A 103 -10.56 -5.47 -29.20
N SER A 104 -11.37 -5.94 -28.25
CA SER A 104 -12.80 -6.19 -28.44
C SER A 104 -13.64 -5.13 -27.74
N GLU A 105 -14.90 -5.02 -28.15
CA GLU A 105 -15.93 -4.23 -27.44
C GLU A 105 -16.14 -4.68 -25.99
N PHE A 106 -15.76 -5.92 -25.66
CA PHE A 106 -15.86 -6.49 -24.32
C PHE A 106 -14.63 -6.26 -23.45
N ALA A 107 -13.63 -5.49 -23.88
CA ALA A 107 -12.38 -5.28 -23.14
C ALA A 107 -12.60 -4.85 -21.68
N VAL A 108 -13.50 -3.89 -21.47
CA VAL A 108 -13.87 -3.33 -20.17
C VAL A 108 -14.57 -4.37 -19.28
N THR A 109 -15.52 -5.11 -19.83
CA THR A 109 -16.23 -6.17 -19.10
C THR A 109 -15.31 -7.35 -18.78
N ALA A 110 -14.49 -7.80 -19.72
CA ALA A 110 -13.51 -8.86 -19.53
C ALA A 110 -12.45 -8.47 -18.48
N GLY A 111 -12.00 -7.21 -18.50
CA GLY A 111 -11.10 -6.66 -17.49
C GLY A 111 -11.70 -6.71 -16.08
N LEU A 112 -12.98 -6.35 -15.93
CA LEU A 112 -13.71 -6.45 -14.66
C LEU A 112 -13.80 -7.90 -14.17
N LEU A 113 -14.24 -8.84 -15.02
CA LEU A 113 -14.35 -10.25 -14.64
C LEU A 113 -12.98 -10.83 -14.25
N SER A 114 -11.92 -10.48 -14.99
CA SER A 114 -10.56 -10.93 -14.68
C SER A 114 -10.05 -10.34 -13.36
N ALA A 115 -10.32 -9.07 -13.08
CA ALA A 115 -9.95 -8.44 -11.81
C ALA A 115 -10.68 -9.10 -10.63
N ILE A 116 -11.99 -9.34 -10.75
CA ILE A 116 -12.77 -10.06 -9.74
C ILE A 116 -12.24 -11.48 -9.56
N GLY A 117 -11.92 -12.19 -10.64
CA GLY A 117 -11.32 -13.52 -10.58
C GLY A 117 -9.98 -13.53 -9.84
N ALA A 118 -9.11 -12.55 -10.10
CA ALA A 118 -7.84 -12.39 -9.40
C ALA A 118 -8.03 -12.08 -7.90
N VAL A 119 -9.02 -11.25 -7.55
CA VAL A 119 -9.40 -11.01 -6.15
C VAL A 119 -9.84 -12.30 -5.48
N HIS A 120 -10.65 -13.14 -6.13
CA HIS A 120 -11.05 -14.44 -5.58
C HIS A 120 -9.85 -15.36 -5.31
N ILE A 121 -8.89 -15.42 -6.24
CA ILE A 121 -7.66 -16.21 -6.04
C ILE A 121 -6.86 -15.66 -4.86
N MET A 122 -6.68 -14.35 -4.77
CA MET A 122 -5.96 -13.71 -3.66
C MET A 122 -6.66 -13.98 -2.32
N THR A 123 -7.98 -13.85 -2.26
CA THR A 123 -8.77 -14.20 -1.07
C THR A 123 -8.58 -15.67 -0.71
N ALA A 124 -8.59 -16.59 -1.67
CA ALA A 124 -8.34 -18.01 -1.40
C ALA A 124 -6.93 -18.25 -0.83
N LEU A 125 -5.91 -17.54 -1.33
CA LEU A 125 -4.55 -17.59 -0.77
C LEU A 125 -4.49 -17.03 0.66
N LEU A 126 -5.21 -15.94 0.95
CA LEU A 126 -5.32 -15.39 2.30
C LEU A 126 -6.03 -16.35 3.25
N VAL A 127 -7.10 -17.02 2.81
CA VAL A 127 -7.77 -18.08 3.58
C VAL A 127 -6.80 -19.24 3.84
N LEU A 128 -6.06 -19.68 2.82
CA LEU A 128 -5.09 -20.77 2.93
C LEU A 128 -3.93 -20.42 3.88
N TYR A 129 -3.51 -19.15 3.95
CA TYR A 129 -2.51 -18.70 4.90
C TYR A 129 -2.92 -18.96 6.36
N ASN A 130 -4.23 -18.96 6.64
CA ASN A 130 -4.82 -19.26 7.95
C ASN A 130 -5.33 -20.72 8.06
N ALA A 131 -4.73 -21.65 7.30
CA ALA A 131 -5.13 -23.06 7.26
C ALA A 131 -5.29 -23.66 8.67
N PRO A 132 -6.34 -24.48 8.92
CA PRO A 132 -6.56 -25.21 10.18
C PRO A 132 -5.28 -25.82 10.76
N GLY A 133 -4.98 -25.54 12.03
CA GLY A 133 -3.75 -25.96 12.71
C GLY A 133 -2.57 -24.99 12.64
N LYS A 134 -2.64 -23.92 11.83
CA LYS A 134 -1.66 -22.82 11.82
C LYS A 134 -2.27 -21.53 12.36
N ALA A 135 -1.49 -20.72 13.06
CA ALA A 135 -1.86 -19.33 13.36
C ALA A 135 -1.04 -18.41 12.44
N PRO A 136 -1.56 -17.23 12.07
CA PRO A 136 -0.74 -16.21 11.42
C PRO A 136 0.50 -15.93 12.28
N ASN A 137 1.66 -15.74 11.63
CA ASN A 137 2.86 -15.35 12.35
C ASN A 137 2.64 -13.97 13.00
N VAL A 138 2.71 -13.91 14.32
CA VAL A 138 2.67 -12.65 15.06
C VAL A 138 3.95 -11.90 14.75
N GLN A 139 3.83 -10.74 14.10
CA GLN A 139 4.98 -9.91 13.79
C GLN A 139 5.53 -9.32 15.09
N PRO A 140 6.83 -9.48 15.40
CA PRO A 140 7.45 -8.72 16.47
C PRO A 140 7.53 -7.24 16.09
N PRO A 141 7.61 -6.33 17.06
CA PRO A 141 7.99 -4.94 16.81
C PRO A 141 9.27 -4.87 15.97
N ASP A 142 9.26 -4.02 14.94
CA ASP A 142 10.39 -3.80 14.04
C ASP A 142 10.75 -2.30 13.96
N ALA A 143 11.93 -1.95 13.45
CA ALA A 143 12.42 -0.58 13.33
C ALA A 143 11.46 0.34 12.56
N THR A 144 10.65 -0.23 11.66
CA THR A 144 9.63 0.49 10.89
C THR A 144 8.27 0.51 11.58
N VAL A 145 7.87 -0.60 12.23
CA VAL A 145 6.52 -0.78 12.82
C VAL A 145 6.67 -1.23 14.27
N ASN A 146 6.62 -0.26 15.18
CA ASN A 146 6.83 -0.52 16.62
C ASN A 146 5.66 -1.25 17.28
N ASN A 147 4.43 -1.07 16.78
CA ASN A 147 3.24 -1.69 17.36
C ASN A 147 2.41 -2.39 16.27
N PRO A 148 2.82 -3.60 15.84
CA PRO A 148 2.05 -4.35 14.86
C PRO A 148 0.64 -4.68 15.40
N PRO A 149 -0.39 -4.70 14.54
CA PRO A 149 -1.78 -4.94 14.95
C PRO A 149 -1.97 -6.35 15.52
N LYS A 150 -2.01 -6.45 16.86
CA LYS A 150 -2.10 -7.73 17.57
C LYS A 150 -3.42 -8.47 17.30
N ASP A 151 -4.49 -7.74 17.03
CA ASP A 151 -5.81 -8.24 16.68
C ASP A 151 -5.83 -8.94 15.30
N LEU A 152 -5.08 -8.40 14.34
CA LEU A 152 -4.98 -8.94 12.98
C LEU A 152 -4.27 -10.30 12.92
N PHE A 153 -3.21 -10.49 13.72
CA PHE A 153 -2.44 -11.74 13.77
C PHE A 153 -3.09 -12.82 14.66
N THR A 154 -4.41 -12.86 14.66
CA THR A 154 -5.22 -13.92 15.27
C THR A 154 -6.02 -14.64 14.20
N ARG A 155 -6.50 -15.86 14.46
CA ARG A 155 -7.37 -16.56 13.50
C ARG A 155 -8.62 -15.77 13.15
N ALA A 156 -9.26 -15.21 14.17
CA ALA A 156 -10.50 -14.46 14.03
C ALA A 156 -10.24 -13.15 13.27
N GLY A 157 -9.26 -12.35 13.70
CA GLY A 157 -8.92 -11.11 13.02
C GLY A 157 -8.45 -11.31 11.58
N TRP A 158 -7.72 -12.40 11.30
CA TRP A 158 -7.34 -12.72 9.92
C TRP A 158 -8.52 -13.15 9.05
N ALA A 159 -9.49 -13.89 9.60
CA ALA A 159 -10.72 -14.23 8.91
C ALA A 159 -11.55 -12.97 8.60
N ASP A 160 -11.68 -12.07 9.57
CA ASP A 160 -12.34 -10.78 9.41
C ASP A 160 -11.64 -9.93 8.33
N PHE A 161 -10.31 -9.83 8.38
CA PHE A 161 -9.51 -9.17 7.34
C PHE A 161 -9.74 -9.76 5.96
N THR A 162 -9.76 -11.09 5.84
CA THR A 162 -9.92 -11.76 4.55
C THR A 162 -11.32 -11.54 3.97
N SER A 163 -12.35 -11.50 4.83
CA SER A 163 -13.72 -11.18 4.43
C SER A 163 -13.85 -9.73 3.93
N GLY A 164 -13.25 -8.79 4.67
CA GLY A 164 -13.14 -7.39 4.26
C GLY A 164 -12.38 -7.23 2.95
N PHE A 165 -11.25 -7.93 2.79
CA PHE A 165 -10.44 -7.89 1.56
C PHE A 165 -11.23 -8.35 0.35
N TRP A 166 -12.03 -9.42 0.47
CA TRP A 166 -12.86 -9.89 -0.62
C TRP A 166 -13.93 -8.87 -1.01
N LEU A 167 -14.68 -8.35 -0.03
CA LEU A 167 -15.72 -7.35 -0.27
C LEU A 167 -15.14 -6.07 -0.86
N GLY A 168 -14.02 -5.60 -0.29
CA GLY A 168 -13.28 -4.44 -0.74
C GLY A 168 -12.73 -4.63 -2.15
N GLY A 169 -12.13 -5.79 -2.43
CA GLY A 169 -11.57 -6.11 -3.75
C GLY A 169 -12.61 -6.13 -4.86
N CYS A 170 -13.74 -6.79 -4.63
CA CYS A 170 -14.86 -6.76 -5.57
C CYS A 170 -15.40 -5.33 -5.74
N GLY A 171 -15.60 -4.60 -4.64
CA GLY A 171 -16.09 -3.23 -4.65
C GLY A 171 -15.14 -2.26 -5.38
N GLY A 172 -13.83 -2.36 -5.15
CA GLY A 172 -12.81 -1.54 -5.79
C GLY A 172 -12.69 -1.81 -7.29
N ALA A 173 -12.81 -3.07 -7.71
CA ALA A 173 -12.84 -3.42 -9.13
C ALA A 173 -14.08 -2.86 -9.84
N VAL A 174 -15.27 -2.97 -9.21
CA VAL A 174 -16.51 -2.37 -9.74
C VAL A 174 -16.42 -0.85 -9.76
N PHE A 175 -15.83 -0.23 -8.74
CA PHE A 175 -15.63 1.23 -8.69
C PHE A 175 -14.71 1.70 -9.83
N ALA A 176 -13.59 1.02 -10.08
CA ALA A 176 -12.72 1.33 -11.21
C ALA A 176 -13.44 1.14 -12.55
N TRP A 177 -14.22 0.07 -12.70
CA TRP A 177 -15.04 -0.16 -13.89
C TRP A 177 -16.08 0.93 -14.13
N LEU A 178 -16.77 1.40 -13.07
CA LEU A 178 -17.70 2.52 -13.14
C LEU A 178 -16.99 3.82 -13.56
N LEU A 179 -15.82 4.11 -12.99
CA LEU A 179 -15.03 5.29 -13.37
C LEU A 179 -14.64 5.30 -14.85
N VAL A 180 -14.31 4.14 -15.41
CA VAL A 180 -14.06 4.01 -16.85
C VAL A 180 -15.34 4.21 -17.66
N GLY A 181 -16.48 3.72 -17.15
CA GLY A 181 -17.79 3.88 -17.80
C GLY A 181 -18.36 5.30 -17.72
N THR A 182 -18.02 6.09 -16.71
CA THR A 182 -18.53 7.46 -16.53
C THR A 182 -17.60 8.52 -17.13
N LEU A 183 -17.91 8.87 -18.38
CA LEU A 183 -17.82 10.21 -18.99
C LEU A 183 -16.45 10.92 -19.20
N HIS A 184 -15.33 10.53 -18.59
CA HIS A 184 -14.08 11.32 -18.73
C HIS A 184 -12.86 10.59 -19.34
N LEU A 185 -12.99 9.32 -19.70
CA LEU A 185 -11.86 8.56 -20.26
C LEU A 185 -11.78 8.50 -21.78
N ASP A 186 -12.80 8.96 -22.53
CA ASP A 186 -12.71 9.05 -24.00
C ASP A 186 -11.53 9.92 -24.46
N THR A 187 -11.14 10.91 -23.65
CA THR A 187 -9.96 11.76 -23.90
C THR A 187 -8.64 11.09 -23.50
N LEU A 188 -8.62 10.34 -22.39
CA LEU A 188 -7.38 9.78 -21.82
C LEU A 188 -7.00 8.42 -22.41
N MET A 189 -7.98 7.59 -22.77
CA MET A 189 -7.76 6.26 -23.33
C MET A 189 -6.93 6.27 -24.63
N PRO A 190 -7.15 7.22 -25.57
CA PRO A 190 -6.27 7.36 -26.74
C PRO A 190 -4.83 7.70 -26.34
N ILE A 191 -4.63 8.60 -25.35
CA ILE A 191 -3.29 9.00 -24.89
C ILE A 191 -2.55 7.80 -24.30
N ILE A 192 -3.19 7.04 -23.42
CA ILE A 192 -2.60 5.85 -22.79
C ILE A 192 -2.27 4.78 -23.83
N LYS A 193 -3.16 4.53 -24.79
CA LYS A 193 -2.90 3.59 -25.89
C LYS A 193 -1.72 4.04 -26.75
N ASN A 194 -1.63 5.33 -27.08
CA ASN A 194 -0.56 5.88 -27.91
C ASN A 194 0.82 5.81 -27.26
N ILE A 195 0.92 5.96 -25.93
CA ILE A 195 2.19 5.79 -25.20
C ILE A 195 2.75 4.37 -25.40
N TRP A 196 1.89 3.36 -25.52
CA TRP A 196 2.28 1.96 -25.63
C TRP A 196 2.41 1.45 -27.08
N THR A 197 1.87 2.16 -28.07
CA THR A 197 2.00 1.82 -29.50
C THR A 197 3.10 2.59 -30.24
N ALA A 198 3.77 3.55 -29.58
CA ALA A 198 4.86 4.33 -30.19
C ALA A 198 6.23 3.62 -30.19
N GLY A 199 6.26 2.31 -29.96
CA GLY A 199 7.42 1.44 -30.18
C GLY A 199 7.12 0.43 -31.27
#